data_AF-A0A8K0DJI1-F1
#
_entry.id   AF-A0A8K0DJI1-F1
#
_cell.length_a   1.000
_cell.length_b   1.000
_cell.length_c   1.000
_cell.angle_alpha   90.00
_cell.angle_beta   90.00
_cell.angle_gamma   90.00
#
_symmetry.space_group_name_H-M   'P 1'
#
loop_
_entity.id
_entity.type
_entity.pdbx_description
1 polymer ?
#
loop_
_entity_poly.entity_id
_entity_poly.type
_entity_poly.pdbx_seq_one_letter_code
_entity_poly.pdbx_strand_id
1 'polypeptide(L)'
;MDVERQGSTRNKDDFSFQGVKDHLKEKVHHPSVSATLIVFLILNLIMLIVGFMHVNNCPIKKVIPIYLIVAGCVGIVSKLLPFLNRKFQLKMLTFTIYALYIFEFVWMLLGSYWVYSLGKPNFDPSHPPYCNKTAYYLAFWLLTVNWVFIAITLILTCCAAICIAVVNRK
;
A
#
# COMPACT_ATOMS: atom_id res chain seq x y z
N MET A 1 -17.11 32.44 35.09
CA MET A 1 -16.00 31.98 35.96
C MET A 1 -15.75 30.52 35.59
N ASP A 2 -15.17 30.18 34.43
CA ASP A 2 -13.81 30.50 33.90
C ASP A 2 -12.72 30.02 34.87
N VAL A 3 -11.66 29.26 34.53
CA VAL A 3 -11.03 28.89 33.25
C VAL A 3 -9.91 27.84 33.52
N GLU A 4 -9.69 26.94 32.53
CA GLU A 4 -8.49 26.18 32.05
C GLU A 4 -7.27 25.74 32.92
N ARG A 5 -6.82 24.48 32.68
CA ARG A 5 -5.53 24.00 32.06
C ARG A 5 -5.06 22.64 32.65
N GLN A 6 -4.35 21.70 32.02
CA GLN A 6 -3.99 21.26 30.64
C GLN A 6 -3.15 19.96 30.79
N GLY A 7 -3.15 19.05 29.80
CA GLY A 7 -2.12 17.99 29.60
C GLY A 7 -2.66 16.57 29.29
N SER A 8 -3.16 16.26 28.08
CA SER A 8 -2.42 15.81 26.88
C SER A 8 -1.85 14.37 26.88
N THR A 9 -2.70 13.38 26.54
CA THR A 9 -2.35 12.17 25.75
C THR A 9 -3.56 11.66 24.97
N ARG A 10 -4.07 12.48 24.04
CA ARG A 10 -4.95 12.02 22.95
C ARG A 10 -4.06 11.30 21.94
N ASN A 11 -3.72 10.04 22.21
CA ASN A 11 -2.78 9.27 21.39
C ASN A 11 -3.52 8.66 20.17
N LYS A 12 -2.87 8.67 19.01
CA LYS A 12 -3.39 8.49 17.64
C LYS A 12 -4.06 7.13 17.33
N ASP A 13 -4.26 6.30 18.34
CA ASP A 13 -4.50 4.87 18.23
C ASP A 13 -6.02 4.53 18.22
N ASP A 14 -6.82 5.35 18.90
CA ASP A 14 -8.29 5.23 19.00
C ASP A 14 -9.01 5.52 17.67
N PHE A 15 -8.45 6.43 16.86
CA PHE A 15 -9.06 6.85 15.59
C PHE A 15 -8.99 5.74 14.52
N SER A 16 -8.04 4.81 14.64
CA SER A 16 -7.88 3.65 13.75
C SER A 16 -8.86 2.53 14.12
N PHE A 17 -9.06 2.27 15.42
CA PHE A 17 -9.87 1.13 15.91
C PHE A 17 -11.38 1.37 15.78
N GLN A 18 -11.85 2.60 16.03
CA GLN A 18 -13.26 2.95 15.88
C GLN A 18 -13.71 2.88 14.41
N GLY A 19 -12.85 3.31 13.48
CA GLY A 19 -13.06 3.17 12.04
C GLY A 19 -13.20 1.69 11.63
N VAL A 20 -12.29 0.82 12.09
CA VAL A 20 -12.32 -0.63 11.81
C VAL A 20 -13.64 -1.27 12.28
N LYS A 21 -14.17 -0.85 13.43
CA LYS A 21 -15.42 -1.37 13.99
C LYS A 21 -16.64 -0.97 13.15
N ASP A 22 -16.68 0.27 12.68
CA ASP A 22 -17.74 0.76 11.78
C ASP A 22 -17.66 0.10 10.39
N HIS A 23 -16.45 -0.24 9.94
CA HIS A 23 -16.22 -0.98 8.69
C HIS A 23 -16.67 -2.44 8.74
N LEU A 24 -16.52 -3.14 9.87
CA LEU A 24 -16.98 -4.53 10.00
C LEU A 24 -18.50 -4.64 9.88
N LYS A 25 -19.22 -3.60 10.31
CA LYS A 25 -20.69 -3.56 10.28
C LYS A 25 -21.26 -3.27 8.88
N GLU A 26 -20.55 -2.50 8.07
CA GLU A 26 -21.00 -2.14 6.70
C GLU A 26 -20.57 -3.16 5.62
N LYS A 27 -19.46 -3.88 5.84
CA LYS A 27 -18.87 -4.82 4.86
C LYS A 27 -19.62 -6.16 4.69
N VAL A 28 -20.62 -6.43 5.50
CA VAL A 28 -21.48 -7.64 5.41
C VAL A 28 -22.28 -7.69 4.09
N HIS A 29 -22.50 -6.55 3.44
CA HIS A 29 -23.36 -6.48 2.24
C HIS A 29 -22.62 -6.73 0.89
N HIS A 30 -21.28 -6.69 0.86
CA HIS A 30 -20.45 -7.08 -0.30
C HIS A 30 -19.15 -7.75 0.19
N PRO A 31 -19.14 -9.08 0.41
CA PRO A 31 -18.05 -9.78 1.09
C PRO A 31 -16.73 -9.78 0.30
N SER A 32 -16.79 -9.76 -1.04
CA SER A 32 -15.62 -9.86 -1.92
C SER A 32 -14.75 -8.58 -1.91
N VAL A 33 -15.35 -7.41 -2.17
CA VAL A 33 -14.63 -6.12 -2.19
C VAL A 33 -14.01 -5.81 -0.81
N SER A 34 -14.72 -6.22 0.22
CA SER A 34 -14.35 -6.04 1.61
C SER A 34 -13.11 -6.82 2.01
N ALA A 35 -13.03 -8.10 1.61
CA ALA A 35 -11.89 -8.95 1.87
C ALA A 35 -10.63 -8.46 1.12
N THR A 36 -10.78 -8.11 -0.16
CA THR A 36 -9.66 -7.62 -0.99
C THR A 36 -9.00 -6.38 -0.39
N LEU A 37 -9.78 -5.41 0.08
CA LEU A 37 -9.24 -4.20 0.73
C LEU A 37 -8.45 -4.50 2.00
N ILE A 38 -8.89 -5.46 2.83
CA ILE A 38 -8.21 -5.83 4.07
C ILE A 38 -6.85 -6.47 3.75
N VAL A 39 -6.82 -7.36 2.76
CA VAL A 39 -5.58 -7.99 2.30
C VAL A 39 -4.58 -6.94 1.81
N PHE A 40 -5.03 -5.98 0.98
CA PHE A 40 -4.16 -4.89 0.53
C PHE A 40 -3.64 -4.02 1.68
N LEU A 41 -4.45 -3.74 2.71
CA LEU A 41 -3.98 -2.99 3.88
C LEU A 41 -2.90 -3.73 4.65
N ILE A 42 -3.07 -5.04 4.88
CA ILE A 42 -2.06 -5.88 5.55
C ILE A 42 -0.76 -5.88 4.74
N LEU A 43 -0.84 -6.04 3.41
CA LEU A 43 0.34 -6.02 2.54
C LEU A 43 1.10 -4.68 2.62
N ASN A 44 0.40 -3.55 2.58
CA ASN A 44 1.01 -2.22 2.70
C ASN A 44 1.65 -2.00 4.08
N LEU A 45 1.05 -2.56 5.13
CA LEU A 45 1.60 -2.50 6.50
C LEU A 45 2.89 -3.31 6.63
N ILE A 46 2.95 -4.50 6.03
CA ILE A 46 4.17 -5.32 5.97
C ILE A 46 5.28 -4.58 5.21
N MET A 47 4.97 -3.96 4.06
CA MET A 47 5.94 -3.15 3.30
C MET A 47 6.51 -2.00 4.13
N LEU A 48 5.65 -1.33 4.91
CA LEU A 48 6.05 -0.24 5.80
C LEU A 48 7.01 -0.74 6.90
N ILE A 49 6.65 -1.82 7.60
CA ILE A 49 7.45 -2.39 8.70
C ILE A 49 8.81 -2.86 8.18
N VAL A 50 8.83 -3.58 7.06
CA VAL A 50 10.08 -4.07 6.46
C VAL A 50 10.98 -2.90 6.03
N GLY A 51 10.39 -1.84 5.46
CA GLY A 51 11.11 -0.61 5.13
C GLY A 51 11.78 0.04 6.34
N PHE A 52 11.05 0.19 7.46
CA PHE A 52 11.61 0.74 8.69
C PHE A 52 12.70 -0.15 9.30
N MET A 53 12.53 -1.47 9.32
CA MET A 53 13.53 -2.38 9.90
C MET A 53 14.85 -2.42 9.11
N HIS A 54 14.80 -2.20 7.79
CA HIS A 54 15.98 -2.30 6.93
C HIS A 54 16.66 -0.95 6.64
N VAL A 55 16.12 0.17 7.13
CA VAL A 55 16.68 1.51 6.88
C VAL A 55 18.04 1.73 7.55
N ASN A 56 18.31 1.06 8.67
CA ASN A 56 19.51 1.26 9.49
C ASN A 56 20.61 0.22 9.27
N ASN A 57 20.27 -0.93 8.66
CA ASN A 57 21.15 -2.11 8.61
C ASN A 57 21.93 -2.28 7.30
N CYS A 58 21.74 -1.41 6.29
CA CYS A 58 22.49 -1.53 5.04
C CYS A 58 22.85 -0.15 4.44
N PRO A 59 24.13 0.27 4.46
CA PRO A 59 24.56 1.57 3.93
C PRO A 59 24.55 1.65 2.40
N ILE A 60 24.39 0.52 1.71
CA ILE A 60 24.64 0.41 0.27
C ILE A 60 23.53 1.02 -0.53
N LYS A 61 22.27 0.82 -0.10
CA LYS A 61 21.10 1.26 -0.86
C LYS A 61 19.92 1.60 0.04
N LYS A 62 20.05 2.75 0.71
CA LYS A 62 18.94 3.42 1.41
C LYS A 62 17.72 3.66 0.51
N VAL A 63 17.88 3.66 -0.82
CA VAL A 63 16.80 3.89 -1.79
C VAL A 63 15.72 2.80 -1.76
N ILE A 64 16.05 1.54 -1.46
CA ILE A 64 15.06 0.44 -1.46
C ILE A 64 14.16 0.51 -0.20
N PRO A 65 14.70 0.67 1.03
CA PRO A 65 13.86 0.90 2.21
C PRO A 65 13.00 2.17 2.11
N ILE A 66 13.55 3.28 1.59
CA ILE A 66 12.79 4.53 1.39
C ILE A 66 11.64 4.31 0.40
N TYR A 67 11.89 3.59 -0.69
CA TYR A 67 10.86 3.20 -1.65
C TYR A 67 9.70 2.45 -0.99
N LEU A 68 10.03 1.44 -0.17
CA LEU A 68 9.05 0.61 0.56
C LEU A 68 8.22 1.42 1.55
N ILE A 69 8.84 2.38 2.25
CA ILE A 69 8.15 3.27 3.19
C ILE A 69 7.17 4.18 2.46
N VAL A 70 7.60 4.84 1.38
CA VAL A 70 6.73 5.73 0.60
C VAL A 70 5.57 4.94 -0.02
N ALA A 71 5.86 3.77 -0.60
CA ALA A 71 4.84 2.91 -1.18
C ALA A 71 3.81 2.43 -0.14
N GLY A 72 4.26 2.01 1.05
CA GLY A 72 3.36 1.58 2.13
C GLY A 72 2.48 2.70 2.68
N CYS A 73 3.05 3.88 2.93
CA CYS A 73 2.31 5.05 3.42
C CYS A 73 1.27 5.54 2.41
N VAL A 74 1.70 5.78 1.17
CA VAL A 74 0.81 6.22 0.09
C VAL A 74 -0.25 5.15 -0.16
N GLY A 75 0.14 3.89 -0.16
CA GLY A 75 -0.74 2.72 -0.17
C GLY A 75 -1.91 2.85 0.81
N ILE A 76 -1.61 2.95 2.11
CA ILE A 76 -2.63 3.06 3.15
C ILE A 76 -3.54 4.27 2.92
N VAL A 77 -2.94 5.43 2.62
CA VAL A 77 -3.67 6.69 2.37
C VAL A 77 -4.62 6.56 1.18
N SER A 78 -4.18 6.00 0.06
CA SER A 78 -5.00 5.82 -1.14
C SER A 78 -6.19 4.89 -0.92
N LYS A 79 -6.13 3.96 0.04
CA LYS A 79 -7.24 3.04 0.35
C LYS A 79 -8.17 3.64 1.42
N LEU A 80 -7.66 4.53 2.27
CA LEU A 80 -8.44 5.24 3.29
C LEU A 80 -9.18 6.48 2.73
N LEU A 81 -8.60 7.18 1.75
CA LEU A 81 -9.18 8.38 1.16
C LEU A 81 -10.55 8.18 0.49
N PRO A 82 -10.79 7.12 -0.32
CA PRO A 82 -12.11 6.83 -0.87
C PRO A 82 -13.16 6.60 0.22
N PHE A 83 -12.76 6.05 1.37
CA PHE A 83 -13.66 5.85 2.50
C PHE A 83 -14.08 7.18 3.13
N LEU A 84 -13.13 8.09 3.35
CA LEU A 84 -13.44 9.45 3.83
C LEU A 84 -14.29 10.22 2.81
N ASN A 85 -14.02 10.03 1.52
CA ASN A 85 -14.77 10.70 0.46
C ASN A 85 -16.24 10.28 0.41
N ARG A 86 -16.56 9.01 0.72
CA ARG A 86 -17.95 8.56 0.81
C ARG A 86 -18.75 9.29 1.90
N LYS A 87 -18.06 9.67 2.99
CA LYS A 87 -18.65 10.39 4.13
C LYS A 87 -18.79 11.90 3.88
N PHE A 88 -17.83 12.53 3.23
CA PHE A 88 -17.80 13.99 3.05
C PHE A 88 -18.20 14.46 1.63
N GLN A 89 -18.33 13.56 0.65
CA GLN A 89 -18.75 13.83 -0.74
C GLN A 89 -17.98 14.99 -1.41
N LEU A 90 -16.67 15.06 -1.18
CA LEU A 90 -15.82 16.16 -1.66
C LEU A 90 -15.29 15.87 -3.05
N LYS A 91 -15.75 16.61 -4.07
CA LYS A 91 -15.28 16.49 -5.47
C LYS A 91 -13.76 16.62 -5.61
N MET A 92 -13.13 17.49 -4.82
CA MET A 92 -11.67 17.68 -4.83
C MET A 92 -10.94 16.39 -4.41
N LEU A 93 -11.48 15.68 -3.43
CA LEU A 93 -10.88 14.45 -2.90
C LEU A 93 -10.91 13.32 -3.92
N THR A 94 -11.97 13.24 -4.74
CA THR A 94 -12.05 12.31 -5.87
C THR A 94 -10.89 12.52 -6.85
N PHE A 95 -10.60 13.76 -7.22
CA PHE A 95 -9.48 14.07 -8.11
C PHE A 95 -8.13 13.67 -7.48
N THR A 96 -7.94 13.99 -6.19
CA THR A 96 -6.75 13.59 -5.43
C THR A 96 -6.58 12.07 -5.38
N ILE A 97 -7.66 11.31 -5.22
CA ILE A 97 -7.64 9.84 -5.22
C ILE A 97 -7.12 9.30 -6.56
N TYR A 98 -7.63 9.79 -7.69
CA TYR A 98 -7.15 9.38 -9.01
C TYR A 98 -5.68 9.72 -9.22
N ALA A 99 -5.24 10.92 -8.80
CA ALA A 99 -3.85 11.33 -8.88
C ALA A 99 -2.92 10.42 -8.04
N LEU A 100 -3.36 10.01 -6.84
CA LEU A 100 -2.60 9.10 -5.99
C LEU A 100 -2.46 7.71 -6.59
N TYR A 101 -3.51 7.17 -7.23
CA TYR A 101 -3.40 5.88 -7.92
C TYR A 101 -2.43 5.92 -9.10
N ILE A 102 -2.42 7.01 -9.87
CA ILE A 102 -1.44 7.20 -10.96
C ILE A 102 -0.04 7.30 -10.37
N PHE A 103 0.13 8.07 -9.31
CA PHE A 103 1.41 8.19 -8.62
C PHE A 103 1.89 6.84 -8.09
N GLU A 104 1.04 6.04 -7.43
CA GLU A 104 1.37 4.69 -6.98
C GLU A 104 1.83 3.81 -8.14
N PHE A 105 1.18 3.89 -9.30
CA PHE A 105 1.55 3.11 -10.47
C PHE A 105 2.92 3.49 -11.01
N VAL A 106 3.19 4.79 -11.18
CA VAL A 106 4.50 5.30 -11.62
C VAL A 106 5.59 4.95 -10.61
N TRP A 107 5.29 5.12 -9.31
CA TRP A 107 6.18 4.73 -8.23
C TRP A 107 6.49 3.24 -8.29
N MET A 108 5.49 2.38 -8.53
CA MET A 108 5.66 0.94 -8.69
C MET A 108 6.68 0.58 -9.79
N LEU A 109 6.62 1.28 -10.93
CA LEU A 109 7.54 1.07 -12.05
C LEU A 109 8.98 1.49 -11.70
N LEU A 110 9.14 2.61 -11.01
CA LEU A 110 10.43 3.08 -10.48
C LEU A 110 11.01 2.09 -9.48
N GLY A 111 10.16 1.51 -8.62
CA GLY A 111 10.54 0.45 -7.69
C GLY A 111 11.05 -0.79 -8.41
N SER A 112 10.33 -1.28 -9.41
CA SER A 112 10.77 -2.38 -10.26
C SER A 112 12.12 -2.08 -10.90
N TYR A 113 12.28 -0.89 -11.50
CA TYR A 113 13.53 -0.47 -12.10
C TYR A 113 14.67 -0.46 -11.09
N TRP A 114 14.47 0.08 -9.89
CA TRP A 114 15.49 0.09 -8.84
C TRP A 114 15.85 -1.31 -8.36
N VAL A 115 14.89 -2.23 -8.33
CA VAL A 115 15.17 -3.63 -7.98
C VAL A 115 15.97 -4.32 -9.08
N TYR A 116 15.59 -4.17 -10.35
CA TYR A 116 16.29 -4.82 -11.47
C TYR A 116 17.64 -4.16 -11.82
N SER A 117 17.77 -2.85 -11.63
CA SER A 117 19.00 -2.09 -11.86
C SER A 117 20.12 -2.45 -10.88
N LEU A 118 19.85 -3.33 -9.90
CA LEU A 118 20.83 -3.67 -8.88
C LEU A 118 22.00 -4.49 -9.38
N GLY A 119 21.86 -5.21 -10.51
CA GLY A 119 22.86 -6.20 -10.92
C GLY A 119 23.13 -7.22 -9.82
N LYS A 120 23.97 -8.23 -10.05
CA LYS A 120 24.39 -9.15 -8.97
C LYS A 120 25.19 -8.34 -7.93
N PRO A 121 24.71 -8.12 -6.69
CA PRO A 121 25.56 -7.54 -5.67
C PRO A 121 26.63 -8.56 -5.28
N ASN A 122 27.85 -8.09 -4.98
CA ASN A 122 28.91 -8.95 -4.45
C ASN A 122 28.46 -9.48 -3.08
N PHE A 123 28.33 -10.80 -2.97
CA PHE A 123 27.88 -11.49 -1.75
C PHE A 123 29.03 -11.86 -0.83
N ASP A 124 30.24 -11.40 -1.14
CA ASP A 124 31.45 -11.72 -0.41
C ASP A 124 31.56 -10.79 0.82
N PRO A 125 31.59 -11.32 2.05
CA PRO A 125 31.71 -10.50 3.27
C PRO A 125 33.06 -9.76 3.36
N SER A 126 34.04 -10.14 2.55
CA SER A 126 35.40 -9.60 2.54
C SER A 126 35.53 -8.26 1.79
N HIS A 127 34.54 -7.87 0.99
CA HIS A 127 34.59 -6.63 0.21
C HIS A 127 33.41 -5.72 0.60
N PRO A 128 33.67 -4.66 1.38
CA PRO A 128 32.69 -3.64 1.60
C PRO A 128 32.29 -3.01 0.25
N PRO A 129 30.99 -2.79 0.01
CA PRO A 129 29.95 -2.87 1.01
C PRO A 129 29.08 -4.15 0.84
N TYR A 130 28.78 -4.84 1.96
CA TYR A 130 27.93 -6.05 2.05
C TYR A 130 26.45 -5.71 2.36
N CYS A 131 25.49 -6.33 1.64
CA CYS A 131 24.06 -6.24 1.95
C CYS A 131 23.41 -7.61 2.13
N ASN A 132 22.49 -7.72 3.07
CA ASN A 132 21.82 -8.96 3.40
C ASN A 132 20.89 -9.39 2.25
N LYS A 133 21.14 -10.56 1.65
CA LYS A 133 20.39 -11.13 0.51
C LYS A 133 18.87 -11.09 0.74
N THR A 134 18.44 -11.37 1.96
CA THR A 134 17.04 -11.50 2.34
C THR A 134 16.22 -10.24 2.05
N ALA A 135 16.77 -9.04 2.29
CA ALA A 135 16.03 -7.79 2.07
C ALA A 135 15.71 -7.54 0.59
N TYR A 136 16.65 -7.88 -0.29
CA TYR A 136 16.46 -7.79 -1.74
C TYR A 136 15.39 -8.76 -2.24
N TYR A 137 15.48 -10.03 -1.83
CA TYR A 137 14.48 -11.04 -2.20
C TYR A 137 13.09 -10.71 -1.64
N LEU A 138 13.00 -10.15 -0.43
CA LEU A 138 11.74 -9.69 0.15
C LEU A 138 11.12 -8.54 -0.65
N ALA A 139 11.91 -7.51 -0.99
CA ALA A 139 11.41 -6.40 -1.81
C ALA A 139 10.92 -6.89 -3.18
N PHE A 140 11.70 -7.77 -3.82
CA PHE A 140 11.35 -8.40 -5.09
C PHE A 140 10.05 -9.21 -4.99
N TRP A 141 9.90 -10.02 -3.94
CA TRP A 141 8.72 -10.85 -3.75
C TRP A 141 7.47 -10.00 -3.48
N LEU A 142 7.58 -8.97 -2.65
CA LEU A 142 6.48 -8.03 -2.36
C LEU A 142 6.03 -7.28 -3.61
N LEU A 143 6.96 -6.82 -4.46
CA LEU A 143 6.66 -6.24 -5.77
C LEU A 143 5.93 -7.24 -6.66
N THR A 144 6.46 -8.45 -6.79
CA THR A 144 5.89 -9.51 -7.64
C THR A 144 4.47 -9.87 -7.22
N VAL A 145 4.24 -10.07 -5.91
CA VAL A 145 2.91 -10.36 -5.36
C VAL A 145 1.93 -9.23 -5.69
N ASN A 146 2.33 -7.97 -5.53
CA ASN A 146 1.46 -6.84 -5.85
C ASN A 146 1.10 -6.79 -7.34
N TRP A 147 2.06 -7.06 -8.23
CA TRP A 147 1.81 -7.17 -9.68
C TRP A 147 0.82 -8.28 -10.03
N VAL A 148 0.98 -9.46 -9.43
CA VAL A 148 0.08 -10.60 -9.63
C VAL A 148 -1.34 -10.26 -9.17
N PHE A 149 -1.50 -9.61 -8.01
CA PHE A 149 -2.83 -9.19 -7.54
C PHE A 149 -3.51 -8.18 -8.46
N ILE A 150 -2.77 -7.20 -8.99
CA ILE A 150 -3.30 -6.23 -9.95
C ILE A 150 -3.72 -6.95 -11.24
N ALA A 151 -2.90 -7.84 -11.76
CA ALA A 151 -3.20 -8.60 -12.98
C ALA A 151 -4.45 -9.47 -12.82
N ILE A 152 -4.58 -10.22 -11.72
CA ILE A 152 -5.76 -11.03 -11.42
C ILE A 152 -7.02 -10.15 -11.36
N THR A 153 -6.95 -9.02 -10.67
CA THR A 153 -8.09 -8.10 -10.53
C THR A 153 -8.52 -7.54 -11.89
N LEU A 154 -7.56 -7.16 -12.75
CA LEU A 154 -7.84 -6.70 -14.12
C LEU A 154 -8.48 -7.80 -14.96
N ILE A 155 -8.00 -9.03 -14.88
CA ILE A 155 -8.58 -10.17 -15.62
C ILE A 155 -10.01 -10.43 -15.17
N LEU A 156 -10.26 -10.54 -13.86
CA LEU A 156 -11.60 -10.82 -13.32
C LEU A 156 -12.61 -9.71 -13.68
N THR A 157 -12.19 -8.45 -13.60
CA THR A 157 -13.06 -7.30 -13.95
C THR A 157 -13.34 -7.23 -15.45
N CYS A 158 -12.33 -7.49 -16.29
CA CYS A 158 -12.49 -7.55 -17.73
C CYS A 158 -13.41 -8.70 -18.16
N CYS A 159 -13.23 -9.90 -17.61
CA CYS A 159 -14.10 -11.05 -17.86
C CYS A 159 -15.55 -10.75 -17.46
N ALA A 160 -15.78 -10.15 -16.28
CA ALA A 160 -17.11 -9.77 -15.85
C ALA A 160 -17.75 -8.72 -16.77
N ALA A 161 -17.00 -7.70 -17.19
CA ALA A 161 -17.49 -6.67 -18.11
C ALA A 161 -17.88 -7.24 -19.47
N ILE A 162 -17.09 -8.16 -20.02
CA ILE A 162 -17.40 -8.86 -21.28
C ILE A 162 -18.66 -9.72 -21.11
N CYS A 163 -18.76 -10.50 -20.03
CA CYS A 163 -19.95 -11.32 -19.76
C CYS A 163 -21.22 -10.46 -19.68
N ILE A 164 -21.17 -9.33 -18.95
CA ILE A 164 -22.30 -8.40 -18.84
C ILE A 164 -22.63 -7.78 -20.20
N ALA A 165 -21.63 -7.36 -20.98
CA ALA A 165 -21.83 -6.81 -22.31
C ALA A 165 -22.48 -7.83 -23.26
N VAL A 166 -22.09 -9.10 -23.19
CA VAL A 166 -22.68 -10.18 -24.01
C VAL A 166 -24.11 -10.50 -23.56
N VAL A 167 -24.38 -10.54 -22.26
CA VAL A 167 -25.74 -10.77 -21.73
C VAL A 167 -26.67 -9.61 -22.07
N ASN A 168 -26.23 -8.36 -21.92
CA ASN A 168 -27.03 -7.18 -22.27
C ASN A 168 -27.28 -7.02 -23.77
N ARG A 169 -26.50 -7.72 -24.61
CA ARG A 169 -26.68 -7.77 -26.07
C ARG A 169 -27.68 -8.84 -26.52
N LYS A 170 -28.04 -9.80 -25.66
CA LYS A 170 -29.07 -10.81 -25.91
C LYS A 170 -30.42 -10.32 -25.42
#